data_AF-A0A832GDC6-F1
#
_entry.id   AF-A0A832GDC6-F1
#
_cell.length_a   1.000
_cell.length_b   1.000
_cell.length_c   1.000
_cell.angle_alpha   90.00
_cell.angle_beta   90.00
_cell.angle_gamma   90.00
#
_symmetry.space_group_name_H-M   'P 1'
#
loop_
_entity.id
_entity.type
_entity.pdbx_description
1 polymer ?
#
loop_
_entity_poly.entity_id
_entity_poly.type
_entity_poly.pdbx_seq_one_letter_code
_entity_poly.pdbx_strand_id
1 'polypeptide(L)'
;MNRAKWLSFGLCVVLSLGVGHSALSAPSSAASDPAADAGWPRLFKAEGHEVVLHQPQVDRWEKYERLDFRAAVVIRKEGGTTTHVGSVRASAPTSVDLDSRIVFVGPRKLESLTFGDAKPEEVERLKKIMLAALPDEQSFTISLDRVFAAVLAGEKERAREAQVNLDPPPIYASESPAIIVILA
;
A
#
# COMPACT_ATOMS: atom_id res chain seq x y z
N MET A 1 35.17 26.64 -24.61
CA MET A 1 36.55 26.21 -24.92
C MET A 1 37.48 26.84 -23.89
N ASN A 2 38.34 26.02 -23.25
CA ASN A 2 39.39 26.36 -22.28
C ASN A 2 38.91 26.74 -20.85
N ARG A 3 38.80 25.77 -19.92
CA ARG A 3 39.86 25.11 -19.10
C ARG A 3 40.64 26.11 -18.23
N ALA A 4 41.06 25.85 -17.00
CA ALA A 4 40.69 24.99 -15.87
C ALA A 4 41.76 25.31 -14.79
N LYS A 5 41.46 24.94 -13.53
CA LYS A 5 42.40 24.69 -12.42
C LYS A 5 42.99 25.91 -11.69
N TRP A 6 42.59 26.05 -10.43
CA TRP A 6 43.40 26.67 -9.37
C TRP A 6 43.74 25.60 -8.33
N LEU A 7 45.00 25.58 -7.91
CA LEU A 7 45.60 24.68 -6.93
C LEU A 7 45.26 25.10 -5.49
N SER A 8 45.21 24.08 -4.62
CA SER A 8 45.71 23.95 -3.25
C SER A 8 45.87 25.18 -2.35
N PHE A 9 45.43 25.06 -1.09
CA PHE A 9 46.23 25.17 0.15
C PHE A 9 45.29 25.33 1.36
N GLY A 10 45.53 24.62 2.46
CA GLY A 10 44.75 24.82 3.68
C GLY A 10 44.88 23.72 4.74
N LEU A 11 46.12 23.43 5.16
CA LEU A 11 46.43 22.68 6.37
C LEU A 11 45.97 23.51 7.59
N CYS A 12 45.01 23.02 8.37
CA CYS A 12 44.63 23.60 9.66
C CYS A 12 44.72 22.52 10.74
N VAL A 13 45.84 22.52 11.45
CA VAL A 13 46.05 21.76 12.69
C VAL A 13 45.56 22.64 13.84
N VAL A 14 44.54 22.20 14.58
CA VAL A 14 44.16 22.80 15.85
C VAL A 14 44.10 21.68 16.90
N LEU A 15 45.04 21.75 17.85
CA LEU A 15 45.07 20.96 19.07
C LEU A 15 44.19 21.66 20.12
N SER A 16 43.19 20.96 20.66
CA SER A 16 42.52 21.38 21.90
C SER A 16 42.09 20.14 22.70
N LEU A 17 42.65 20.01 23.90
CA LEU A 17 42.27 19.03 24.91
C LEU A 17 40.91 19.38 25.54
N GLY A 18 40.09 18.37 25.81
CA GLY A 18 39.22 18.37 26.99
C GLY A 18 37.72 18.15 26.77
N VAL A 19 37.27 16.97 27.22
CA VAL A 19 35.96 16.66 27.82
C VAL A 19 34.79 16.32 26.88
N GLY A 20 34.43 15.03 26.85
CA GLY A 20 33.04 14.55 26.79
C GLY A 20 32.35 14.50 25.43
N HIS A 21 32.87 13.75 24.45
CA HIS A 21 32.07 13.39 23.28
C HIS A 21 31.07 12.28 23.66
N SER A 22 29.84 12.68 23.99
CA SER A 22 28.68 11.80 23.88
C SER A 22 28.62 11.28 22.44
N ALA A 23 28.87 9.99 22.26
CA ALA A 23 28.64 9.34 20.98
C ALA A 23 27.15 9.42 20.68
N LEU A 24 26.75 10.35 19.80
CA LEU A 24 25.49 10.21 19.08
C LEU A 24 25.62 8.93 18.26
N SER A 25 25.01 7.86 18.76
CA SER A 25 24.75 6.66 17.98
C SER A 25 23.89 7.10 16.81
N ALA A 26 24.47 7.18 15.62
CA ALA A 26 23.71 7.34 14.39
C ALA A 26 22.69 6.19 14.32
N PRO A 27 21.45 6.42 13.85
CA PRO A 27 20.55 5.31 13.60
C PRO A 27 21.25 4.41 12.59
N SER A 28 21.62 3.21 13.03
CA SER A 28 22.07 2.15 12.17
C SER A 28 20.92 1.92 11.19
N SER A 29 21.09 2.39 9.95
CA SER A 29 20.24 1.97 8.85
C SER A 29 20.44 0.48 8.75
N ALA A 30 19.52 -0.28 9.35
CA ALA A 30 19.48 -1.72 9.19
C ALA A 30 19.46 -1.96 7.68
N ALA A 31 20.52 -2.57 7.16
CA ALA A 31 20.55 -3.04 5.81
C ALA A 31 19.34 -3.97 5.66
N SER A 32 18.36 -3.53 4.86
CA SER A 32 17.28 -4.39 4.42
C SER A 32 17.94 -5.53 3.65
N ASP A 33 17.93 -6.70 4.27
CA ASP A 33 18.31 -7.95 3.62
C ASP A 33 17.57 -8.04 2.27
N PRO A 34 18.22 -8.23 1.11
CA PRO A 34 17.52 -8.34 -0.17
C PRO A 34 16.67 -9.62 -0.30
N ALA A 35 16.62 -10.49 0.73
CA ALA A 35 15.56 -11.46 0.93
C ALA A 35 14.24 -10.84 1.46
N ALA A 36 14.25 -9.57 1.86
CA ALA A 36 13.10 -8.85 2.38
C ALA A 36 12.15 -8.44 1.26
N ASP A 37 10.86 -8.73 1.47
CA ASP A 37 9.72 -8.09 0.79
C ASP A 37 10.06 -6.63 0.46
N ALA A 38 10.05 -6.28 -0.84
CA ALA A 38 10.57 -5.05 -1.44
C ALA A 38 9.92 -3.74 -0.96
N GLY A 39 9.14 -3.81 0.12
CA GLY A 39 8.36 -2.72 0.66
C GLY A 39 7.06 -2.53 -0.10
N TRP A 40 6.20 -1.73 0.52
CA TRP A 40 4.95 -1.27 -0.05
C TRP A 40 4.81 0.23 0.24
N PRO A 41 4.23 1.03 -0.67
CA PRO A 41 3.67 0.64 -1.97
C PRO A 41 4.74 0.31 -3.03
N ARG A 42 4.35 -0.42 -4.08
CA ARG A 42 5.22 -0.78 -5.20
C ARG A 42 4.88 0.06 -6.41
N LEU A 43 5.92 0.55 -7.10
CA LEU A 43 5.79 1.41 -8.27
C LEU A 43 6.25 0.66 -9.52
N PHE A 44 5.40 0.69 -10.54
CA PHE A 44 5.65 0.13 -11.87
C PHE A 44 5.45 1.23 -12.91
N LYS A 45 6.08 1.07 -14.07
CA LYS A 45 5.95 2.00 -15.20
C LYS A 45 5.62 1.23 -16.47
N ALA A 46 4.59 1.65 -17.18
CA ALA A 46 4.26 1.14 -18.51
C ALA A 46 3.44 2.16 -19.30
N GLU A 47 3.57 2.15 -20.62
CA GLU A 47 2.72 2.94 -21.53
C GLU A 47 2.69 4.45 -21.20
N GLY A 48 3.77 5.01 -20.66
CA GLY A 48 3.83 6.42 -20.23
C GLY A 48 2.98 6.73 -18.98
N HIS A 49 2.70 5.71 -18.17
CA HIS A 49 1.97 5.81 -16.91
C HIS A 49 2.77 5.21 -15.76
N GLU A 50 2.60 5.80 -14.58
CA GLU A 50 3.03 5.22 -13.30
C GLU A 50 1.85 4.46 -12.69
N VAL A 51 2.10 3.20 -12.34
CA VAL A 51 1.14 2.31 -11.68
C VAL A 51 1.67 2.02 -10.28
N VAL A 52 0.97 2.50 -9.26
CA VAL A 52 1.32 2.29 -7.86
C VAL A 52 0.36 1.26 -7.28
N LEU A 53 0.90 0.14 -6.83
CA LEU A 53 0.17 -0.93 -6.15
C LEU A 53 0.43 -0.82 -4.64
N HIS A 54 -0.62 -0.62 -3.87
CA HIS A 54 -0.54 -0.63 -2.42
C HIS A 54 -0.52 -2.05 -1.88
N GLN A 55 -0.14 -2.17 -0.60
CA GLN A 55 -0.10 -3.45 0.08
C GLN A 55 -1.43 -4.22 -0.08
N PRO A 56 -1.39 -5.50 -0.50
CA PRO A 56 -2.57 -6.35 -0.55
C PRO A 56 -3.19 -6.57 0.83
N GLN A 57 -4.52 -6.49 0.88
CA GLN A 57 -5.34 -7.02 1.96
C GLN A 57 -5.75 -8.45 1.59
N VAL A 58 -5.55 -9.38 2.51
CA VAL A 58 -5.89 -10.80 2.29
C VAL A 58 -7.35 -11.02 2.61
N ASP A 59 -8.14 -11.43 1.62
CA ASP A 59 -9.55 -11.78 1.81
C ASP A 59 -9.65 -13.25 2.29
N ARG A 60 -8.83 -14.14 1.72
CA ARG A 60 -8.77 -15.56 2.08
C ARG A 60 -7.42 -16.16 1.72
N TRP A 61 -6.89 -17.04 2.57
CA TRP A 61 -5.71 -17.84 2.26
C TRP A 61 -5.96 -19.32 2.55
N GLU A 62 -6.34 -20.05 1.52
CA GLU A 62 -6.77 -21.45 1.67
C GLU A 62 -5.57 -22.38 1.64
N LYS A 63 -5.39 -23.16 2.72
CA LYS A 63 -4.33 -24.17 2.91
C LYS A 63 -2.90 -23.66 2.64
N TYR A 64 -2.69 -22.34 2.69
CA TYR A 64 -1.44 -21.69 2.29
C TYR A 64 -1.04 -21.88 0.81
N GLU A 65 -1.96 -22.38 -0.01
CA GLU A 65 -1.74 -22.71 -1.43
C GLU A 65 -2.44 -21.74 -2.38
N ARG A 66 -3.53 -21.11 -1.95
CA ARG A 66 -4.29 -20.16 -2.77
C ARG A 66 -4.65 -18.91 -1.99
N LEU A 67 -4.16 -17.78 -2.48
CA LEU A 67 -4.38 -16.46 -1.89
C LEU A 67 -5.41 -15.69 -2.73
N ASP A 68 -6.53 -15.33 -2.10
CA ASP A 68 -7.49 -14.36 -2.62
C ASP A 68 -7.23 -13.03 -1.91
N PHE A 69 -6.99 -11.98 -2.68
CA PHE A 69 -6.60 -10.68 -2.13
C PHE A 69 -7.13 -9.51 -2.95
N ARG A 70 -7.15 -8.36 -2.28
CA ARG A 70 -7.47 -7.07 -2.88
C ARG A 70 -6.38 -6.06 -2.61
N ALA A 71 -6.13 -5.14 -3.53
CA ALA A 71 -5.17 -4.06 -3.34
C ALA A 71 -5.72 -2.76 -3.92
N ALA A 72 -5.32 -1.63 -3.34
CA ALA A 72 -5.55 -0.34 -3.97
C ALA A 72 -4.51 -0.11 -5.07
N VAL A 73 -4.96 0.42 -6.19
CA VAL A 73 -4.11 0.74 -7.34
C VAL A 73 -4.30 2.21 -7.71
N VAL A 74 -3.20 2.90 -7.97
CA VAL A 74 -3.20 4.27 -8.48
C VAL A 74 -2.54 4.27 -9.84
N ILE A 75 -3.22 4.80 -10.85
CA ILE A 75 -2.66 4.96 -12.20
C ILE A 75 -2.59 6.45 -12.51
N ARG A 76 -1.39 6.95 -12.77
CA ARG A 76 -1.13 8.34 -13.12
C ARG A 76 -0.44 8.41 -14.48
N LYS A 77 -0.88 9.33 -15.33
CA LYS A 77 -0.17 9.66 -16.57
C LYS A 77 1.10 10.44 -16.25
N GLU A 78 2.24 10.04 -16.80
CA GLU A 78 3.50 10.75 -16.61
C GLU A 78 3.41 12.19 -17.15
N GLY A 79 3.83 13.16 -16.36
CA GLY A 79 3.71 14.59 -16.69
C GLY A 79 2.28 15.13 -16.73
N GLY A 80 1.28 14.33 -16.36
CA GLY A 80 -0.13 14.72 -16.32
C GLY A 80 -0.65 14.94 -14.90
N THR A 81 -1.83 15.56 -14.80
CA THR A 81 -2.57 15.72 -13.53
C THR A 81 -3.60 14.62 -13.31
N THR A 82 -4.01 13.92 -14.38
CA THR A 82 -4.99 12.82 -14.32
C THR A 82 -4.45 11.66 -13.49
N THR A 83 -5.19 11.31 -12.45
CA THR A 83 -4.87 10.24 -11.50
C THR A 83 -6.14 9.44 -11.24
N HIS A 84 -6.10 8.14 -11.49
CA HIS A 84 -7.20 7.23 -11.19
C HIS A 84 -6.84 6.38 -9.98
N VAL A 85 -7.74 6.33 -9.01
CA VAL A 85 -7.59 5.53 -7.80
C VAL A 85 -8.66 4.44 -7.83
N GLY A 86 -8.21 3.20 -7.77
CA GLY A 86 -9.06 2.03 -7.91
C GLY A 86 -8.71 0.92 -6.95
N SER A 87 -9.44 -0.16 -7.09
CA SER A 87 -9.18 -1.41 -6.38
C SER A 87 -9.09 -2.56 -7.36
N VAL A 88 -8.13 -3.45 -7.13
CA VAL A 88 -7.96 -4.70 -7.84
C VAL A 88 -8.29 -5.85 -6.90
N ARG A 89 -8.99 -6.87 -7.39
CA ARG A 89 -9.11 -8.19 -6.74
C ARG A 89 -8.50 -9.23 -7.64
N ALA A 90 -7.68 -10.10 -7.05
CA ALA A 90 -7.03 -11.17 -7.77
C ALA A 90 -6.92 -12.42 -6.88
N SER A 91 -6.77 -13.56 -7.54
CA SER A 91 -6.43 -14.82 -6.89
C SER A 91 -5.12 -15.37 -7.45
N ALA A 92 -4.30 -16.02 -6.64
CA ALA A 92 -3.03 -16.58 -7.08
C ALA A 92 -2.65 -17.83 -6.28
N PRO A 93 -1.93 -18.79 -6.89
CA PRO A 93 -1.30 -19.86 -6.15
C PRO A 93 -0.13 -19.31 -5.33
N THR A 94 0.10 -19.90 -4.16
CA THR A 94 1.19 -19.52 -3.26
C THR A 94 2.06 -20.71 -2.89
N SER A 95 3.34 -20.43 -2.64
CA SER A 95 4.28 -21.35 -1.99
C SER A 95 4.94 -20.63 -0.82
N VAL A 96 5.08 -21.29 0.31
CA VAL A 96 5.64 -20.70 1.53
C VAL A 96 7.02 -21.27 1.78
N ASP A 97 7.99 -20.39 1.90
CA ASP A 97 9.31 -20.70 2.43
C ASP A 97 9.36 -20.24 3.89
N LEU A 98 9.38 -21.21 4.79
CA LEU A 98 9.40 -20.96 6.24
C LEU A 98 10.78 -20.53 6.73
N ASP A 99 11.85 -20.94 6.05
CA ASP A 99 13.22 -20.64 6.45
C ASP A 99 13.52 -19.15 6.18
N SER A 100 13.11 -18.65 5.01
CA SER A 100 13.24 -17.23 4.65
C SER A 100 12.06 -16.37 5.12
N ARG A 101 10.98 -16.99 5.63
CA ARG A 101 9.70 -16.34 6.00
C ARG A 101 9.09 -15.53 4.84
N ILE A 102 9.08 -16.11 3.65
CA ILE A 102 8.54 -15.49 2.43
C ILE A 102 7.40 -16.32 1.87
N VAL A 103 6.38 -15.64 1.36
CA VAL A 103 5.34 -16.22 0.51
C VAL A 103 5.62 -15.83 -0.93
N PHE A 104 5.85 -16.82 -1.77
CA PHE A 104 5.90 -16.67 -3.22
C PHE A 104 4.47 -16.66 -3.74
N VAL A 105 4.08 -15.57 -4.40
CA VAL A 105 2.80 -15.41 -5.08
C VAL A 105 3.03 -15.63 -6.56
N GLY A 106 2.46 -16.70 -7.11
CA GLY A 106 2.62 -17.10 -8.50
C GLY A 106 1.78 -16.28 -9.48
N PRO A 107 1.56 -16.82 -10.70
CA PRO A 107 0.70 -16.20 -11.70
C PRO A 107 -0.69 -15.90 -11.15
N ARG A 108 -1.11 -14.64 -11.29
CA ARG A 108 -2.41 -14.16 -10.80
C ARG A 108 -3.50 -14.43 -11.83
N LYS A 109 -4.71 -14.53 -11.31
CA LYS A 109 -5.95 -14.37 -12.07
C LYS A 109 -6.63 -13.10 -11.59
N LEU A 110 -6.73 -12.11 -12.48
CA LEU A 110 -7.48 -10.88 -12.23
C LEU A 110 -8.98 -11.17 -12.16
N GLU A 111 -9.59 -10.98 -11.00
CA GLU A 111 -11.03 -11.21 -10.79
C GLU A 111 -11.85 -9.94 -11.06
N SER A 112 -11.36 -8.78 -10.61
CA SER A 112 -12.00 -7.49 -10.88
C SER A 112 -11.02 -6.33 -10.79
N LEU A 113 -11.26 -5.30 -11.59
CA LEU A 113 -10.59 -3.99 -11.50
C LEU A 113 -11.67 -2.90 -11.55
N THR A 114 -11.68 -2.02 -10.57
CA THR A 114 -12.72 -0.98 -10.44
C THR A 114 -12.11 0.35 -10.09
N PHE A 115 -12.56 1.41 -10.76
CA PHE A 115 -12.22 2.80 -10.48
C PHE A 115 -13.51 3.58 -10.25
N GLY A 116 -13.64 4.26 -9.11
CA GLY A 116 -14.90 4.93 -8.72
C GLY A 116 -15.24 6.16 -9.56
N ASP A 117 -14.22 6.75 -10.20
CA ASP A 117 -14.28 7.98 -10.98
C ASP A 117 -14.29 7.75 -12.51
N ALA A 118 -14.14 6.49 -12.97
CA ALA A 118 -13.94 6.17 -14.38
C ALA A 118 -15.18 5.53 -15.02
N LYS A 119 -15.41 5.85 -16.30
CA LYS A 119 -16.43 5.20 -17.15
C LYS A 119 -15.97 3.78 -17.57
N PRO A 120 -16.88 2.87 -17.97
CA PRO A 120 -16.49 1.50 -18.35
C PRO A 120 -15.40 1.41 -19.44
N GLU A 121 -15.47 2.25 -20.47
CA GLU A 121 -14.47 2.32 -21.55
C GLU A 121 -13.08 2.75 -21.04
N GLU A 122 -13.07 3.65 -20.06
CA GLU A 122 -11.88 4.13 -19.38
C GLU A 122 -11.24 3.02 -18.55
N VAL A 123 -12.06 2.27 -17.80
CA VAL A 123 -11.61 1.15 -16.98
C VAL A 123 -10.91 0.08 -17.82
N GLU A 124 -11.43 -0.25 -19.01
CA GLU A 124 -10.78 -1.21 -19.91
C GLU A 124 -9.43 -0.71 -20.44
N ARG A 125 -9.28 0.60 -20.67
CA ARG A 125 -7.97 1.17 -21.01
C ARG A 125 -7.00 1.11 -19.83
N LEU A 126 -7.44 1.50 -18.64
CA LEU A 126 -6.65 1.45 -17.41
C LEU A 126 -6.23 0.01 -17.07
N LYS A 127 -7.10 -0.97 -17.33
CA LYS A 127 -6.79 -2.40 -17.20
C LYS A 127 -5.63 -2.83 -18.07
N LYS A 128 -5.61 -2.40 -19.34
CA LYS A 128 -4.49 -2.70 -20.26
C LYS A 128 -3.17 -2.10 -19.76
N ILE A 129 -3.20 -0.86 -19.28
CA ILE A 129 -2.02 -0.19 -18.70
C ILE A 129 -1.53 -0.95 -17.47
N MET A 130 -2.44 -1.34 -16.57
CA MET A 130 -2.10 -2.12 -15.37
C MET A 130 -1.46 -3.47 -15.74
N LEU A 131 -2.04 -4.20 -16.69
CA LEU A 131 -1.51 -5.50 -17.13
C LEU A 131 -0.19 -5.38 -17.90
N ALA A 132 0.05 -4.26 -18.59
CA ALA A 132 1.34 -3.97 -19.19
C ALA A 132 2.41 -3.65 -18.12
N ALA A 133 2.04 -2.97 -17.04
CA ALA A 133 2.93 -2.66 -15.93
C ALA A 133 3.21 -3.85 -15.02
N LEU A 134 2.20 -4.70 -14.84
CA LEU A 134 2.25 -5.88 -13.97
C LEU A 134 1.52 -7.05 -14.65
N PRO A 135 2.18 -7.77 -15.57
CA PRO A 135 1.61 -8.94 -16.24
C PRO A 135 1.15 -9.99 -15.24
N ASP A 136 0.03 -10.68 -15.52
CA ASP A 136 -0.54 -11.67 -14.61
C ASP A 136 0.43 -12.85 -14.36
N GLU A 137 1.31 -13.16 -15.31
CA GLU A 137 2.32 -14.21 -15.24
C GLU A 137 3.48 -13.86 -14.30
N GLN A 138 3.72 -12.57 -14.03
CA GLN A 138 4.83 -12.12 -13.22
C GLN A 138 4.59 -12.47 -11.76
N SER A 139 5.42 -13.32 -11.15
CA SER A 139 5.34 -13.62 -9.72
C SER A 139 5.91 -12.48 -8.86
N PHE A 140 5.51 -12.46 -7.58
CA PHE A 140 6.14 -11.60 -6.59
C PHE A 140 6.24 -12.27 -5.22
N THR A 141 7.13 -11.77 -4.39
CA THR A 141 7.30 -12.22 -3.00
C THR A 141 6.64 -11.23 -2.04
N ILE A 142 6.14 -11.74 -0.93
CA ILE A 142 5.64 -10.93 0.20
C ILE A 142 6.04 -11.63 1.50
N SER A 143 6.30 -10.88 2.56
CA SER A 143 6.67 -11.47 3.85
C SER A 143 5.54 -12.34 4.41
N LEU A 144 5.90 -13.52 4.93
CA LEU A 144 4.96 -14.43 5.61
C LEU A 144 4.28 -13.75 6.79
N ASP A 145 5.04 -13.00 7.60
CA ASP A 145 4.50 -12.22 8.73
C ASP A 145 3.41 -11.26 8.29
N ARG A 146 3.60 -10.62 7.14
CA ARG A 146 2.66 -9.65 6.60
C ARG A 146 1.38 -10.31 6.11
N VAL A 147 1.48 -11.43 5.41
CA VAL A 147 0.30 -12.21 4.96
C VAL A 147 -0.45 -12.74 6.18
N PHE A 148 0.27 -13.29 7.16
CA PHE A 148 -0.33 -13.80 8.40
C PHE A 148 -1.04 -12.70 9.20
N ALA A 149 -0.39 -11.55 9.37
CA ALA A 149 -1.01 -10.38 10.01
C ALA A 149 -2.25 -9.90 9.25
N ALA A 150 -2.23 -9.91 7.92
CA ALA A 150 -3.35 -9.52 7.09
C ALA A 150 -4.54 -10.50 7.21
N VAL A 151 -4.29 -11.81 7.27
CA VAL A 151 -5.33 -12.83 7.53
C VAL A 151 -6.00 -12.58 8.89
N LEU A 152 -5.19 -12.41 9.94
CA LEU A 152 -5.70 -12.15 11.29
C LEU A 152 -6.49 -10.83 11.39
N ALA A 153 -6.08 -9.81 10.64
CA ALA A 153 -6.83 -8.56 10.55
C ALA A 153 -8.16 -8.76 9.81
N GLY A 154 -8.15 -9.47 8.68
CA GLY A 154 -9.35 -9.77 7.89
C GLY A 154 -10.39 -10.60 8.66
N GLU A 155 -9.96 -11.54 9.51
CA GLU A 155 -10.86 -12.27 10.40
C GLU A 155 -11.57 -11.36 11.41
N LYS A 156 -10.88 -10.35 11.94
CA LYS A 156 -11.45 -9.35 12.84
C LYS A 156 -12.39 -8.37 12.12
N GLU A 157 -12.12 -8.10 10.85
CA GLU A 157 -12.90 -7.19 10.00
C GLU A 157 -14.16 -7.84 9.41
N ARG A 158 -14.36 -9.16 9.54
CA ARG A 158 -15.63 -9.78 9.18
C ARG A 158 -16.74 -9.10 9.98
N ALA A 159 -17.48 -8.22 9.30
CA ALA A 159 -18.57 -7.48 9.90
C ALA A 159 -19.49 -8.49 10.57
N ARG A 160 -19.67 -8.35 11.89
CA ARG A 160 -20.77 -9.06 12.55
C ARG A 160 -22.02 -8.63 11.83
N GLU A 161 -22.73 -9.59 11.24
CA GLU A 161 -24.10 -9.38 10.79
C GLU A 161 -24.91 -9.06 12.04
N ALA A 162 -24.99 -7.76 12.35
CA ALA A 162 -25.86 -7.24 13.38
C ALA A 162 -27.21 -7.01 12.71
N GLN A 163 -28.27 -7.53 13.32
CA GLN A 163 -29.62 -7.20 12.91
C GLN A 163 -29.86 -5.73 13.30
N VAL A 164 -29.62 -4.82 12.35
CA VAL A 164 -29.80 -3.39 12.55
C VAL A 164 -31.28 -3.06 12.34
N ASN A 165 -31.90 -2.40 13.32
CA ASN A 165 -33.21 -1.82 13.13
C ASN A 165 -33.08 -0.58 12.24
N LEU A 166 -33.69 -0.61 11.05
CA LEU A 166 -33.75 0.50 10.10
C LEU A 166 -35.10 1.23 10.13
N ASP A 167 -36.01 0.84 11.02
CA ASP A 167 -37.27 1.55 11.21
C ASP A 167 -36.95 2.99 11.61
N PRO A 168 -37.58 3.99 10.94
CA PRO A 168 -37.36 5.37 11.29
C PRO A 168 -37.74 5.59 12.77
N PRO A 169 -36.94 6.34 13.54
CA PRO A 169 -37.33 6.67 14.90
C PRO A 169 -38.63 7.48 14.88
N PRO A 170 -39.53 7.30 15.85
CA PRO A 170 -40.72 8.14 15.95
C PRO A 170 -40.29 9.61 16.10
N ILE A 171 -40.73 10.45 15.16
CA ILE A 171 -40.51 11.90 15.21
C ILE A 171 -41.70 12.51 15.95
N TYR A 172 -41.43 13.15 17.07
CA TYR A 172 -42.42 13.94 17.79
C TYR A 172 -42.29 15.40 17.36
N ALA A 173 -43.38 15.99 16.87
CA ALA A 173 -43.46 17.40 16.49
C ALA A 173 -44.66 18.05 17.17
N SER A 174 -44.54 19.35 17.49
CA SER A 174 -45.62 20.17 18.04
C SER A 174 -45.64 21.51 17.32
N GLU A 175 -46.84 21.99 16.97
CA GLU A 175 -47.05 23.32 16.40
C GLU A 175 -47.26 24.39 17.48
N SER A 176 -47.35 24.00 18.75
CA SER A 176 -47.40 24.93 19.87
C SER A 176 -46.00 25.36 20.33
N PRO A 177 -45.81 26.61 20.80
CA PRO A 177 -44.53 27.07 21.31
C PRO A 177 -44.02 26.20 22.48
N ALA A 178 -42.80 25.69 22.36
CA ALA A 178 -42.14 24.91 23.42
C ALA A 178 -41.25 25.81 24.30
N ILE A 179 -41.18 25.48 25.60
CA ILE A 179 -40.24 26.11 26.54
C ILE A 179 -39.16 25.08 26.88
N ILE A 180 -37.90 25.45 26.68
CA ILE A 180 -36.75 24.61 27.06
C ILE A 180 -36.54 24.74 28.57
N VAL A 181 -36.55 23.61 29.28
CA VAL A 181 -36.22 23.56 30.71
C VAL A 181 -34.85 22.91 30.86
N ILE A 182 -33.94 23.59 31.54
CA ILE A 182 -32.61 23.07 31.89
C ILE A 182 -32.69 22.59 33.34
N LEU A 183 -32.41 21.31 33.57
CA LEU A 183 -32.27 20.73 34.91
C LEU A 183 -30.80 20.79 35.31
N ALA A 184 -30.54 21.27 36.53
CA ALA A 184 -29.20 21.34 37.15
C ALA A 184 -28.94 20.12 38.03
#